data_AF-A0A1G8SWM4-F1
#
_entry.id   AF-A0A1G8SWM4-F1
#
_cell.length_a   1.000
_cell.length_b   1.000
_cell.length_c   1.000
_cell.angle_alpha   90.00
_cell.angle_beta   90.00
_cell.angle_gamma   90.00
#
_symmetry.space_group_name_H-M   'P 1'
#
loop_
_entity.id
_entity.type
_entity.pdbx_description
1 polymer ?
#
loop_
_entity_poly.entity_id
_entity_poly.type
_entity_poly.pdbx_seq_one_letter_code
_entity_poly.pdbx_strand_id
1 'polypeptide(L)'
;MNNETQIHGVAVMGVVWSADRVSPLFGRKIRHLLADRGITTLEQTETYPAEAVVGSISEIAREFGSKPVASAGAVMAREASTQSECETSYAALQRLAELPEDWFDDPAEQYPIGRYTLEKEGSREARLGVTDAFPYPPDITKGSIRGALVSTGASPLRIERTRPRQSEQFAYYIKWNDDPE
;
A
#
# COMPACT_ATOMS: atom_id res chain seq x y z
N MET A 1 7.66 7.75 -27.22
CA MET A 1 7.12 6.46 -26.72
C MET A 1 6.70 6.73 -25.30
N ASN A 2 5.41 6.64 -24.99
CA ASN A 2 4.95 6.69 -23.60
C ASN A 2 5.34 5.34 -23.00
N ASN A 3 6.36 5.30 -22.15
CA ASN A 3 6.59 4.12 -21.32
C ASN A 3 5.43 4.07 -20.33
N GLU A 4 4.45 3.20 -20.59
CA GLU A 4 3.41 2.91 -19.62
C GLU A 4 4.06 2.23 -18.42
N THR A 5 3.93 2.83 -17.23
CA THR A 5 4.45 2.27 -15.99
C THR A 5 3.88 0.87 -15.75
N GLN A 6 4.74 -0.11 -15.46
CA GLN A 6 4.37 -1.49 -15.20
C GLN A 6 4.47 -1.82 -13.70
N ILE A 7 3.65 -2.77 -13.24
CA ILE A 7 3.65 -3.31 -11.87
C ILE A 7 3.87 -4.82 -11.95
N HIS A 8 4.78 -5.37 -11.15
CA HIS A 8 5.01 -6.81 -11.10
C HIS A 8 3.79 -7.57 -10.58
N GLY A 9 3.53 -8.73 -11.17
CA GLY A 9 2.39 -9.59 -10.86
C GLY A 9 2.34 -10.03 -9.41
N VAL A 10 3.49 -10.24 -8.77
CA VAL A 10 3.56 -10.51 -7.32
C VAL A 10 2.84 -9.42 -6.49
N ALA A 11 2.96 -8.15 -6.86
CA ALA A 11 2.30 -7.05 -6.16
C ALA A 11 0.78 -7.05 -6.44
N VAL A 12 0.38 -7.28 -7.69
CA VAL A 12 -1.04 -7.38 -8.08
C VAL A 12 -1.73 -8.56 -7.39
N MET A 13 -1.08 -9.71 -7.37
CA MET A 13 -1.54 -10.90 -6.65
C MET A 13 -1.64 -10.64 -5.15
N GLY A 14 -0.68 -9.92 -4.57
CA GLY A 14 -0.74 -9.50 -3.17
C GLY A 14 -1.99 -8.67 -2.84
N VAL A 15 -2.39 -7.75 -3.74
CA VAL A 15 -3.64 -6.99 -3.61
C VAL A 15 -4.86 -7.91 -3.68
N VAL A 16 -4.95 -8.76 -4.70
CA VAL A 16 -6.10 -9.68 -4.90
C VAL A 16 -6.26 -10.64 -3.73
N TRP A 17 -5.15 -11.25 -3.29
CA TRP A 17 -5.13 -12.15 -2.15
C TRP A 17 -5.54 -11.44 -0.85
N SER A 18 -5.05 -10.23 -0.64
CA SER A 18 -5.44 -9.40 0.51
C SER A 18 -6.94 -9.09 0.49
N ALA A 19 -7.49 -8.77 -0.69
CA ALA A 19 -8.91 -8.50 -0.86
C ALA A 19 -9.77 -9.75 -0.60
N ASP A 20 -9.35 -10.94 -1.06
CA ASP A 20 -10.05 -12.20 -0.78
C ASP A 20 -10.16 -12.48 0.73
N ARG A 21 -9.11 -12.16 1.51
CA ARG A 21 -9.12 -12.33 2.97
C ARG A 21 -10.05 -11.36 3.69
N VAL A 22 -10.27 -10.18 3.12
CA VAL A 22 -11.27 -9.23 3.64
C VAL A 22 -12.68 -9.71 3.27
N SER A 23 -12.90 -10.10 2.01
CA SER A 23 -14.14 -10.67 1.52
C SER A 23 -13.92 -11.38 0.17
N PRO A 24 -14.34 -12.65 0.02
CA PRO A 24 -14.27 -13.34 -1.26
C PRO A 24 -15.01 -12.63 -2.41
N LEU A 25 -16.00 -11.79 -2.10
CA LEU A 25 -16.68 -10.97 -3.10
C LEU A 25 -15.76 -9.89 -3.68
N PHE A 26 -14.89 -9.30 -2.86
CA PHE A 26 -13.98 -8.24 -3.31
C PHE A 26 -12.89 -8.78 -4.21
N GLY A 27 -12.23 -9.89 -3.84
CA GLY A 27 -11.23 -10.48 -4.71
C GLY A 27 -11.82 -11.03 -6.02
N ARG A 28 -13.07 -11.52 -6.01
CA ARG A 28 -13.78 -11.84 -7.27
C ARG A 28 -14.00 -10.59 -8.14
N LYS A 29 -14.44 -9.48 -7.55
CA LYS A 29 -14.69 -8.24 -8.29
C LYS A 29 -13.39 -7.63 -8.82
N ILE A 30 -12.29 -7.62 -8.06
CA ILE A 30 -10.99 -7.15 -8.56
C ILE A 30 -10.55 -7.98 -9.76
N ARG A 31 -10.63 -9.32 -9.69
CA ARG A 31 -10.29 -10.18 -10.84
C ARG A 31 -11.16 -9.89 -12.06
N HIS A 32 -12.45 -9.67 -11.87
CA HIS A 32 -13.35 -9.29 -12.97
C HIS A 32 -12.94 -7.95 -13.60
N LEU A 33 -12.66 -6.93 -12.77
CA LEU A 33 -12.21 -5.62 -13.22
C LEU A 33 -10.84 -5.64 -13.91
N LEU A 34 -9.94 -6.53 -13.48
CA LEU A 34 -8.65 -6.77 -14.14
C LEU A 34 -8.87 -7.45 -15.50
N ALA A 35 -9.74 -8.46 -15.56
CA ALA A 35 -10.08 -9.16 -16.80
C ALA A 35 -10.73 -8.24 -17.84
N ASP A 36 -11.64 -7.36 -17.42
CA ASP A 36 -12.26 -6.33 -18.28
C ASP A 36 -11.23 -5.36 -18.87
N ARG A 37 -10.04 -5.27 -18.26
CA ARG A 37 -8.90 -4.46 -18.70
C ARG A 37 -7.80 -5.29 -19.37
N GLY A 38 -8.09 -6.52 -19.76
CA GLY A 38 -7.17 -7.40 -20.50
C GLY A 38 -6.23 -8.25 -19.64
N ILE A 39 -6.32 -8.17 -18.31
CA ILE A 39 -5.51 -8.97 -17.37
C ILE A 39 -6.35 -10.17 -16.90
N THR A 40 -6.42 -11.21 -17.72
CA THR A 40 -7.27 -12.39 -17.46
C THR A 40 -6.62 -13.42 -16.54
N THR A 41 -5.28 -13.47 -16.55
CA THR A 41 -4.46 -14.37 -15.74
C THR A 41 -3.44 -13.53 -14.99
N LEU A 42 -3.18 -13.88 -13.72
CA LEU A 42 -2.15 -13.24 -12.91
C LEU A 42 -1.03 -14.24 -12.64
N GLU A 43 0.16 -13.91 -13.08
CA GLU A 43 1.38 -14.68 -12.89
C GLU A 43 2.38 -13.86 -12.09
N GLN A 44 3.10 -14.50 -11.16
CA GLN A 44 3.98 -13.80 -10.22
C GLN A 44 5.13 -13.05 -10.93
N THR A 45 5.63 -13.61 -12.04
CA THR A 45 6.81 -13.13 -12.77
C THR A 45 6.48 -12.21 -13.94
N GLU A 46 5.20 -12.00 -14.26
CA GLU A 46 4.78 -11.06 -15.31
C GLU A 46 4.67 -9.64 -14.78
N THR A 47 4.58 -8.65 -15.67
CA THR A 47 4.30 -7.26 -15.33
C THR A 47 3.03 -6.79 -16.03
N TYR A 48 2.31 -5.87 -15.38
CA TYR A 48 0.99 -5.42 -15.81
C TYR A 48 0.90 -3.89 -15.84
N PRO A 49 0.10 -3.29 -16.75
CA PRO A 49 -0.05 -1.84 -16.81
C PRO A 49 -0.57 -1.28 -15.49
N ALA A 50 0.17 -0.34 -14.90
CA ALA A 50 -0.15 0.26 -13.60
C ALA A 50 -1.56 0.89 -13.62
N GLU A 51 -1.92 1.57 -14.70
CA GLU A 51 -3.23 2.20 -14.87
C GLU A 51 -4.37 1.17 -14.78
N ALA A 52 -4.21 0.00 -15.38
CA ALA A 52 -5.24 -1.05 -15.35
C ALA A 52 -5.44 -1.60 -13.94
N VAL A 53 -4.34 -1.87 -13.22
CA VAL A 53 -4.37 -2.37 -11.84
C VAL A 53 -5.00 -1.33 -10.90
N VAL A 54 -4.51 -0.09 -10.99
CA VAL A 54 -4.91 1.02 -10.12
C VAL A 54 -6.35 1.44 -10.37
N GLY A 55 -6.77 1.48 -11.64
CA GLY A 55 -8.15 1.74 -12.03
C GLY A 55 -9.11 0.71 -11.43
N SER A 56 -8.71 -0.57 -11.43
CA SER A 56 -9.49 -1.65 -10.81
C SER A 56 -9.67 -1.45 -9.31
N ILE A 57 -8.59 -1.10 -8.60
CA ILE A 57 -8.62 -0.85 -7.14
C ILE A 57 -9.46 0.39 -6.80
N SER A 58 -9.28 1.46 -7.57
CA SER A 58 -10.02 2.72 -7.38
C SER A 58 -11.53 2.53 -7.60
N GLU A 59 -11.90 1.66 -8.53
CA GLU A 59 -13.29 1.31 -8.78
C GLU A 59 -13.92 0.52 -7.61
N ILE A 60 -13.17 -0.42 -7.01
CA ILE A 60 -13.59 -1.07 -5.75
C ILE A 60 -13.80 -0.05 -4.63
N ALA A 61 -12.88 0.91 -4.48
CA ALA A 61 -12.99 1.95 -3.45
C ALA A 61 -14.27 2.78 -3.61
N ARG A 62 -14.63 3.09 -4.84
CA ARG A 62 -15.86 3.82 -5.18
C ARG A 62 -17.13 2.99 -4.95
N GLU A 63 -17.11 1.70 -5.25
CA GLU A 63 -18.28 0.82 -5.14
C GLU A 63 -18.56 0.39 -3.68
N PHE A 64 -17.53 0.00 -2.94
CA PHE A 64 -17.67 -0.58 -1.60
C PHE A 64 -17.24 0.35 -0.45
N GLY A 65 -16.77 1.56 -0.79
CA GLY A 65 -16.29 2.55 0.15
C GLY A 65 -14.87 2.29 0.66
N SER A 66 -14.44 3.13 1.60
CA SER A 66 -13.07 3.18 2.10
C SER A 66 -12.68 2.01 3.01
N LYS A 67 -13.65 1.41 3.71
CA LYS A 67 -13.39 0.39 4.74
C LYS A 67 -12.71 -0.87 4.16
N PRO A 68 -13.26 -1.50 3.11
CA PRO A 68 -12.63 -2.64 2.43
C PRO A 68 -11.20 -2.37 1.96
N VAL A 69 -11.00 -1.19 1.39
CA VAL A 69 -9.73 -0.76 0.79
C VAL A 69 -8.68 -0.56 1.88
N ALA A 70 -9.04 0.06 2.99
CA ALA A 70 -8.18 0.17 4.15
C ALA A 70 -7.85 -1.20 4.76
N SER A 71 -8.81 -2.13 4.81
CA SER A 71 -8.52 -3.50 5.27
C SER A 71 -7.56 -4.22 4.35
N ALA A 72 -7.70 -4.09 3.02
CA ALA A 72 -6.77 -4.66 2.06
C ALA A 72 -5.36 -4.08 2.23
N GLY A 73 -5.22 -2.76 2.34
CA GLY A 73 -3.94 -2.11 2.61
C GLY A 73 -3.28 -2.59 3.91
N ALA A 74 -4.07 -2.83 4.96
CA ALA A 74 -3.58 -3.37 6.23
C ALA A 74 -3.06 -4.80 6.10
N VAL A 75 -3.77 -5.66 5.36
CA VAL A 75 -3.30 -7.03 5.10
C VAL A 75 -2.01 -7.00 4.28
N MET A 76 -1.94 -6.21 3.20
CA MET A 76 -0.74 -6.09 2.37
C MET A 76 0.50 -5.71 3.20
N ALA A 77 0.39 -4.66 4.03
CA ALA A 77 1.51 -4.21 4.84
C ALA A 77 1.91 -5.22 5.91
N ARG A 78 0.94 -5.89 6.53
CA ARG A 78 1.22 -6.91 7.54
C ARG A 78 2.00 -8.08 6.95
N GLU A 79 1.58 -8.61 5.81
CA GLU A 79 2.28 -9.73 5.18
C GLU A 79 3.70 -9.35 4.73
N ALA A 80 3.85 -8.15 4.14
CA ALA A 80 5.16 -7.63 3.77
C ALA A 80 6.08 -7.46 5.00
N SER A 81 5.51 -7.03 6.13
CA SER A 81 6.26 -6.87 7.38
C SER A 81 6.58 -8.20 8.04
N THR A 82 5.71 -9.22 7.98
CA THR A 82 5.98 -10.54 8.59
C THR A 82 7.14 -11.30 7.94
N GLN A 83 7.55 -10.92 6.73
CA GLN A 83 8.72 -11.50 6.07
C GLN A 83 10.05 -10.94 6.61
N SER A 84 10.00 -9.83 7.34
CA SER A 84 11.16 -9.16 7.92
C SER A 84 10.87 -8.88 9.38
N GLU A 85 11.45 -9.63 10.31
CA GLU A 85 11.23 -9.51 11.77
C GLU A 85 11.49 -8.06 12.25
N CYS A 86 10.48 -7.20 12.15
CA CYS A 86 10.57 -5.80 12.54
C CYS A 86 10.35 -5.71 14.05
N GLU A 87 11.42 -5.46 14.81
CA GLU A 87 11.35 -5.38 16.27
C GLU A 87 10.60 -4.13 16.78
N THR A 88 10.48 -3.09 15.96
CA THR A 88 9.85 -1.83 16.39
C THR A 88 8.81 -1.33 15.40
N SER A 89 7.78 -0.66 15.93
CA SER A 89 6.74 0.03 15.18
C SER A 89 7.29 1.00 14.12
N TYR A 90 8.36 1.74 14.47
CA TYR A 90 9.01 2.65 13.52
C TYR A 90 9.74 1.89 12.41
N ALA A 91 10.42 0.78 12.74
CA ALA A 91 11.06 -0.07 11.73
C ALA A 91 10.04 -0.67 10.75
N ALA A 92 8.87 -1.08 11.23
CA ALA A 92 7.79 -1.55 10.35
C ALA A 92 7.25 -0.44 9.43
N LEU A 93 7.08 0.79 9.94
CA LEU A 93 6.71 1.95 9.10
C LEU A 93 7.80 2.30 8.10
N GLN A 94 9.07 2.21 8.50
CA GLN A 94 10.21 2.44 7.61
C GLN A 94 10.25 1.40 6.51
N ARG A 95 10.03 0.13 6.85
CA ARG A 95 9.95 -0.95 5.88
C ARG A 95 8.80 -0.78 4.91
N LEU A 96 7.65 -0.32 5.39
CA LEU A 96 6.54 0.06 4.52
C LEU A 96 6.94 1.17 3.54
N ALA A 97 7.75 2.15 3.99
CA ALA A 97 8.21 3.25 3.15
C ALA A 97 9.28 2.84 2.12
N GLU A 98 10.06 1.83 2.44
CA GLU A 98 11.00 1.16 1.55
C GLU A 98 10.23 0.17 0.66
N LEU A 99 9.54 0.69 -0.36
CA LEU A 99 8.96 -0.15 -1.41
C LEU A 99 10.08 -1.02 -2.01
N PRO A 100 9.85 -2.34 -2.19
CA PRO A 100 10.87 -3.22 -2.77
C PRO A 100 11.25 -2.76 -4.19
N GLU A 101 12.55 -2.69 -4.48
CA GLU A 101 13.07 -2.26 -5.79
C GLU A 101 12.64 -3.20 -6.93
N ASP A 102 12.36 -4.46 -6.61
CA ASP A 102 11.91 -5.51 -7.53
C ASP A 102 10.41 -5.43 -7.88
N TRP A 103 9.70 -4.40 -7.40
CA TRP A 103 8.29 -4.17 -7.77
C TRP A 103 8.13 -3.35 -9.05
N PHE A 104 9.23 -2.87 -9.65
CA PHE A 104 9.23 -2.08 -10.89
C PHE A 104 10.34 -2.53 -11.85
N ASP A 105 10.03 -2.52 -13.16
CA ASP A 105 10.94 -2.98 -14.22
C ASP A 105 12.12 -2.02 -14.48
N ASP A 106 11.98 -0.72 -14.21
CA ASP A 106 13.03 0.28 -14.48
C ASP A 106 13.58 0.90 -13.19
N PRO A 107 14.75 0.45 -12.69
CA PRO A 107 15.41 1.05 -11.52
C PRO A 107 15.99 2.45 -11.80
N ALA A 108 16.07 2.90 -13.05
CA ALA A 108 16.54 4.25 -13.41
C ALA A 108 15.45 5.33 -13.24
N GLU A 109 14.17 4.98 -13.41
CA GLU A 109 13.07 5.79 -12.89
C GLU A 109 12.94 5.53 -11.39
N GLN A 110 13.51 6.41 -10.57
CA GLN A 110 13.33 6.34 -9.12
C GLN A 110 11.84 6.51 -8.77
N TYR A 111 11.15 5.37 -8.60
CA TYR A 111 9.77 5.26 -8.16
C TYR A 111 8.74 5.85 -9.15
N PRO A 112 8.50 5.19 -10.31
CA PRO A 112 7.60 5.72 -11.34
C PRO A 112 6.14 5.80 -10.87
N ILE A 113 5.78 4.99 -9.88
CA ILE A 113 4.48 5.07 -9.19
C ILE A 113 4.57 5.81 -7.85
N GLY A 114 5.56 6.67 -7.65
CA GLY A 114 5.76 7.36 -6.38
C GLY A 114 6.16 6.43 -5.22
N ARG A 115 6.29 7.03 -4.03
CA ARG A 115 6.76 6.38 -2.82
C ARG A 115 6.12 6.99 -1.58
N TYR A 116 6.42 6.37 -0.45
CA TYR A 116 6.22 7.00 0.84
C TYR A 116 7.47 7.77 1.27
N THR A 117 7.27 8.90 1.92
CA THR A 117 8.29 9.58 2.72
C THR A 117 7.99 9.29 4.18
N LEU A 118 9.00 9.00 5.00
CA LEU A 118 8.81 8.78 6.42
C LEU A 118 9.76 9.66 7.22
N GLU A 119 9.23 10.28 8.26
CA GLU A 119 9.98 11.10 9.20
C GLU A 119 9.54 10.79 10.61
N LYS A 120 10.52 10.62 11.51
CA LYS A 120 10.27 10.46 12.93
C LYS A 120 10.02 11.82 13.56
N GLU A 121 8.86 12.01 14.18
CA GLU A 121 8.51 13.27 14.87
C GLU A 121 8.62 13.13 16.41
N GLY A 122 8.69 11.90 16.92
CA GLY A 122 8.86 11.59 18.33
C GLY A 122 9.22 10.13 18.58
N SER A 123 9.25 9.69 19.84
CA SER A 123 9.55 8.29 20.17
C SER A 123 8.49 7.31 19.64
N ARG A 124 7.21 7.75 19.62
CA ARG A 124 6.04 6.98 19.17
C ARG A 124 5.19 7.72 18.15
N GLU A 125 5.84 8.62 17.42
CA GLU A 125 5.19 9.53 16.49
C GLU A 125 6.00 9.61 15.20
N ALA A 126 5.30 9.57 14.08
CA ALA A 126 5.90 9.68 12.76
C ALA A 126 4.96 10.39 11.79
N ARG A 127 5.55 10.97 10.76
CA ARG A 127 4.84 11.53 9.62
C ARG A 127 5.15 10.71 8.39
N LEU A 128 4.12 10.21 7.73
CA LEU A 128 4.23 9.51 6.46
C LEU A 128 3.61 10.34 5.35
N GLY A 129 4.43 10.82 4.42
CA GLY A 129 3.98 11.49 3.21
C GLY A 129 3.88 10.53 2.03
N VAL A 130 3.09 10.90 1.02
CA VAL A 130 2.88 10.12 -0.19
C VAL A 130 3.11 11.03 -1.39
N THR A 131 4.03 10.65 -2.28
CA THR A 131 4.43 11.49 -3.42
C THR A 131 3.40 11.47 -4.55
N ASP A 132 3.44 12.48 -5.43
CA ASP A 132 2.41 12.76 -6.45
C ASP A 132 2.10 11.61 -7.41
N ALA A 133 3.04 10.71 -7.67
CA ALA A 133 2.86 9.56 -8.56
C ALA A 133 2.24 8.31 -7.86
N PHE A 134 1.99 8.36 -6.54
CA PHE A 134 1.41 7.22 -5.82
C PHE A 134 -0.01 6.90 -6.28
N PRO A 135 -0.25 5.71 -6.82
CA PRO A 135 -1.44 5.51 -7.61
C PRO A 135 -2.60 4.99 -6.76
N TYR A 136 -2.35 4.60 -5.51
CA TYR A 136 -3.36 4.03 -4.65
C TYR A 136 -4.17 5.11 -3.91
N PRO A 137 -5.46 4.86 -3.66
CA PRO A 137 -6.27 5.78 -2.91
C PRO A 137 -5.75 5.93 -1.47
N PRO A 138 -5.96 7.09 -0.84
CA PRO A 138 -5.54 7.38 0.53
C PRO A 138 -5.83 6.30 1.57
N ASP A 139 -6.98 5.66 1.45
CA ASP A 139 -7.43 4.65 2.41
C ASP A 139 -6.57 3.39 2.38
N ILE A 140 -5.96 3.03 1.23
CA ILE A 140 -4.94 1.98 1.19
C ILE A 140 -3.77 2.36 2.07
N THR A 141 -3.20 3.55 1.90
CA THR A 141 -2.06 4.00 2.71
C THR A 141 -2.40 4.01 4.19
N LYS A 142 -3.57 4.54 4.57
CA LYS A 142 -4.05 4.52 5.97
C LYS A 142 -4.17 3.09 6.51
N GLY A 143 -4.67 2.19 5.68
CA GLY A 143 -4.72 0.76 5.94
C GLY A 143 -3.34 0.17 6.18
N SER A 144 -2.40 0.42 5.26
CA SER A 144 -1.03 -0.08 5.31
C SER A 144 -0.27 0.39 6.54
N ILE A 145 -0.41 1.66 6.92
CA ILE A 145 0.13 2.19 8.19
C ILE A 145 -0.37 1.37 9.37
N ARG A 146 -1.68 1.12 9.44
CA ARG A 146 -2.28 0.30 10.52
C ARG A 146 -1.75 -1.13 10.49
N GLY A 147 -1.63 -1.74 9.31
CA GLY A 147 -1.12 -3.09 9.14
C GLY A 147 0.31 -3.25 9.65
N ALA A 148 1.19 -2.31 9.28
CA ALA A 148 2.58 -2.27 9.73
C ALA A 148 2.73 -2.09 11.25
N LEU A 149 1.89 -1.27 11.87
CA LEU A 149 1.90 -1.13 13.33
C LEU A 149 1.40 -2.40 14.03
N VAL A 150 0.30 -2.99 13.55
CA VAL A 150 -0.25 -4.20 14.15
C VAL A 150 0.69 -5.40 13.99
N SER A 151 1.52 -5.46 12.93
CA SER A 151 2.50 -6.55 12.78
C SER A 151 3.57 -6.58 13.88
N THR A 152 3.79 -5.48 14.60
CA THR A 152 4.75 -5.40 15.72
C THR A 152 4.06 -5.50 17.08
N GLY A 153 2.78 -5.87 17.12
CA GLY A 153 1.97 -5.84 18.35
C GLY A 153 1.54 -4.43 18.78
N ALA A 154 1.91 -3.38 18.04
CA ALA A 154 1.53 -2.03 18.39
C ALA A 154 0.08 -1.71 18.00
N SER A 155 -0.55 -0.87 18.81
CA SER A 155 -1.89 -0.35 18.55
C SER A 155 -1.82 1.10 18.07
N PRO A 156 -2.35 1.42 16.87
CA PRO A 156 -2.40 2.80 16.41
C PRO A 156 -3.37 3.61 17.28
N LEU A 157 -2.86 4.67 17.91
CA LEU A 157 -3.67 5.64 18.64
C LEU A 157 -4.30 6.67 17.70
N ARG A 158 -3.53 7.11 16.70
CA ARG A 158 -3.94 8.18 15.78
C ARG A 158 -3.33 7.93 14.41
N ILE A 159 -4.16 7.96 13.38
CA ILE A 159 -3.73 8.00 11.97
C ILE A 159 -4.62 9.01 11.27
N GLU A 160 -4.11 10.22 11.11
CA GLU A 160 -4.88 11.38 10.65
C GLU A 160 -4.20 12.09 9.50
N ARG A 161 -5.00 12.66 8.61
CA ARG A 161 -4.49 13.48 7.52
C ARG A 161 -3.76 14.70 8.10
N THR A 162 -2.57 14.96 7.58
CA THR A 162 -1.82 16.17 7.86
C THR A 162 -1.45 16.87 6.55
N ARG A 163 -0.87 18.07 6.65
CA ARG A 163 -0.50 18.87 5.49
C ARG A 163 0.62 18.18 4.70
N PRO A 164 0.46 17.97 3.38
CA PRO A 164 1.56 17.47 2.54
C PRO A 164 2.70 18.48 2.45
N ARG A 165 3.92 17.98 2.22
CA ARG A 165 5.11 18.78 1.89
C ARG A 165 5.19 19.00 0.38
N GLN A 166 6.20 19.77 -0.05
CA GLN A 166 6.51 19.91 -1.47
C GLN A 166 6.78 18.52 -2.07
N SER A 167 6.12 18.20 -3.19
CA SER A 167 6.16 16.90 -3.89
C SER A 167 5.37 15.76 -3.23
N GLU A 168 4.47 16.07 -2.30
CA GLU A 168 3.53 15.11 -1.74
C GLU A 168 2.08 15.47 -2.12
N GLN A 169 1.32 14.47 -2.56
CA GLN A 169 -0.11 14.63 -2.82
C GLN A 169 -0.92 14.59 -1.51
N PHE A 170 -0.45 13.85 -0.52
CA PHE A 170 -1.06 13.79 0.81
C PHE A 170 -0.10 13.23 1.86
N ALA A 171 -0.44 13.44 3.14
CA ALA A 171 0.35 12.93 4.25
C ALA A 171 -0.54 12.51 5.44
N TYR A 172 0.06 11.70 6.32
CA TYR A 172 -0.51 11.25 7.57
C TYR A 172 0.41 11.56 8.75
N TYR A 173 -0.18 12.06 9.82
CA TYR A 173 0.40 12.01 11.16
C TYR A 173 0.01 10.69 11.82
N ILE A 174 0.99 10.02 12.42
CA ILE A 174 0.87 8.68 12.97
C ILE A 174 1.35 8.71 14.42
N LYS A 175 0.53 8.21 15.34
CA LYS A 175 0.88 7.97 16.73
C LYS A 175 0.42 6.57 17.13
N TRP A 176 1.27 5.86 17.86
CA TRP A 176 1.00 4.49 18.30
C TRP A 176 1.35 4.30 19.78
N ASN A 177 0.83 3.22 20.35
CA ASN A 177 1.32 2.64 21.58
C ASN A 177 1.99 1.31 21.23
N ASP A 178 3.22 1.14 21.67
CA ASP A 178 3.79 -0.20 21.80
C ASP A 178 3.07 -0.87 22.98
N ASP A 179 2.66 -2.13 22.84
CA ASP A 179 2.09 -2.88 23.96
C ASP A 179 3.09 -2.84 25.13
N PRO A 180 2.63 -2.66 26.38
CA PRO A 180 3.52 -2.87 27.52
C PRO A 180 4.00 -4.32 27.49
N GLU A 181 5.31 -4.53 27.47
CA GLU A 181 5.94 -5.83 27.74
C GLU A 181 5.38 -6.48 29.01
#